data_AF-A0A5F2H101-F1
#
_entry.id   AF-A0A5F2H101-F1
#
_cell.length_a   1.000
_cell.length_b   1.000
_cell.length_c   1.000
_cell.angle_alpha   90.00
_cell.angle_beta   90.00
_cell.angle_gamma   90.00
#
_symmetry.space_group_name_H-M   'P 1'
#
loop_
_entity.id
_entity.type
_entity.pdbx_description
1 polymer ?
#
loop_
_entity_poly.entity_id
_entity_poly.type
_entity_poly.pdbx_seq_one_letter_code
_entity_poly.pdbx_strand_id
1 'polypeptide(L)'
;MQKPANGGSLRPGDVVEVRSPAEIVATLDKDSALHGTVFMPEMMAYVGQRFTVSRRVDKVCNMVDESGSRRMRGTVYLEDLRCDGSGHGGCQAGCRIYWKEEWLTKVGHNSADPVGDRMAASAELERVAGAATRPANPVDQSGAQLWRCQATDALKASEPVKRRDIGQYWRELTNGNFNPIRFAALLVRALMMDILHHVGLIRTLPLQGPSKSGSKREMLGLQPGELVRVRSPQEIAATLDHRGESSGLSFDREMLPYCGRTFRVKTAVQRIVDERTGRMLKIPKDCIILDGVACSGERSVNGRWFCPRAIYPFWRESWLTRADDTADEPTEQSCHR
;
A
#
# COMPACT_ATOMS: atom_id res chain seq x y z
N MET A 1 -30.29 -1.15 12.25
CA MET A 1 -29.00 -1.84 12.04
C MET A 1 -29.24 -2.95 11.03
N GLN A 2 -28.69 -2.83 9.81
CA GLN A 2 -28.76 -3.93 8.83
C GLN A 2 -27.97 -5.13 9.35
N LYS A 3 -28.54 -6.33 9.19
CA LYS A 3 -27.89 -7.60 9.55
C LYS A 3 -26.60 -7.73 8.72
N PRO A 4 -25.45 -8.09 9.32
CA PRO A 4 -24.21 -8.19 8.56
C PRO A 4 -24.37 -9.26 7.48
N ALA A 5 -24.03 -8.89 6.25
CA ALA A 5 -24.34 -9.69 5.07
C ALA A 5 -23.62 -11.07 5.04
N ASN A 6 -22.60 -11.25 5.88
CA ASN A 6 -21.78 -12.46 5.99
C ASN A 6 -21.98 -13.24 7.31
N GLY A 7 -23.05 -12.97 8.06
CA GLY A 7 -23.28 -13.60 9.37
C GLY A 7 -22.31 -13.16 10.48
N GLY A 8 -21.42 -12.20 10.17
CA GLY A 8 -20.39 -11.66 11.05
C GLY A 8 -19.36 -10.88 10.26
N SER A 9 -18.32 -10.40 10.97
CA SER A 9 -17.20 -9.68 10.37
C SER A 9 -16.18 -10.65 9.76
N LEU A 10 -15.74 -10.36 8.53
CA LEU A 10 -14.73 -11.16 7.82
C LEU A 10 -13.36 -11.14 8.52
N ARG A 11 -12.67 -12.28 8.53
CA ARG A 11 -11.39 -12.48 9.21
C ARG A 11 -10.32 -13.02 8.25
N PRO A 12 -9.02 -12.80 8.55
CA PRO A 12 -7.94 -13.46 7.82
C PRO A 12 -8.16 -14.99 7.74
N GLY A 13 -8.01 -15.56 6.55
CA GLY A 13 -8.26 -16.97 6.26
C GLY A 13 -9.67 -17.29 5.78
N ASP A 14 -10.64 -16.37 5.91
CA ASP A 14 -11.96 -16.55 5.33
C ASP A 14 -11.88 -16.58 3.80
N VAL A 15 -12.53 -17.55 3.17
CA VAL A 15 -12.70 -17.60 1.72
C VAL A 15 -13.98 -16.89 1.34
N VAL A 16 -13.88 -15.94 0.42
CA VAL A 16 -14.97 -15.07 -0.01
C VAL A 16 -15.06 -15.03 -1.52
N GLU A 17 -16.26 -14.81 -2.02
CA GLU A 17 -16.54 -14.54 -3.43
C GLU A 17 -16.88 -13.05 -3.60
N VAL A 18 -16.33 -12.42 -4.64
CA VAL A 18 -16.71 -11.04 -4.99
C VAL A 18 -18.12 -11.08 -5.58
N ARG A 19 -19.03 -10.29 -5.01
CA ARG A 19 -20.44 -10.25 -5.39
C ARG A 19 -20.67 -9.92 -6.85
N SER A 20 -21.84 -10.29 -7.35
CA SER A 20 -22.24 -10.03 -8.73
C SER A 20 -22.31 -8.52 -9.03
N PRO A 21 -22.27 -8.11 -10.31
CA PRO A 21 -22.37 -6.69 -10.67
C PRO A 21 -23.61 -6.01 -10.11
N ALA A 22 -24.78 -6.67 -10.18
CA ALA A 22 -26.05 -6.12 -9.69
C ALA A 22 -26.02 -5.87 -8.18
N GLU A 23 -25.47 -6.81 -7.40
CA GLU A 23 -25.33 -6.66 -5.95
C GLU A 23 -24.37 -5.54 -5.59
N ILE A 24 -23.25 -5.40 -6.31
CA ILE A 24 -22.29 -4.32 -6.07
C ILE A 24 -22.94 -2.97 -6.39
N VAL A 25 -23.54 -2.81 -7.57
CA VAL A 25 -24.22 -1.57 -7.98
C VAL A 25 -25.27 -1.15 -6.95
N ALA A 26 -26.03 -2.10 -6.40
CA ALA A 26 -27.04 -1.82 -5.37
C ALA A 26 -26.46 -1.26 -4.06
N THR A 27 -25.16 -1.40 -3.82
CA THR A 27 -24.48 -0.82 -2.64
C THR A 27 -23.88 0.56 -2.88
N LEU A 28 -23.72 0.98 -4.14
CA LEU A 28 -23.01 2.21 -4.47
C LEU A 28 -23.94 3.43 -4.38
N ASP A 29 -23.40 4.50 -3.82
CA ASP A 29 -24.04 5.81 -3.82
C ASP A 29 -23.87 6.53 -5.17
N LYS A 30 -24.46 7.73 -5.27
CA LYS A 30 -24.37 8.59 -6.47
C LYS A 30 -22.94 8.94 -6.87
N ASP A 31 -21.99 8.86 -5.95
CA ASP A 31 -20.58 9.18 -6.15
C ASP A 31 -19.77 7.91 -6.47
N SER A 32 -20.46 6.81 -6.82
CA SER A 32 -19.89 5.49 -7.14
C SER A 32 -19.10 4.87 -5.99
N ALA A 33 -19.51 5.16 -4.75
CA ALA A 33 -18.82 4.74 -3.55
C ALA A 33 -19.72 4.02 -2.55
N LEU A 34 -19.12 3.21 -1.68
CA LEU A 34 -19.75 2.67 -0.48
C LEU A 34 -18.95 3.12 0.73
N HIS A 35 -19.60 3.86 1.64
CA HIS A 35 -18.96 4.44 2.82
C HIS A 35 -17.69 5.24 2.46
N GLY A 36 -17.77 6.03 1.38
CA GLY A 36 -16.66 6.84 0.86
C GLY A 36 -15.55 6.05 0.13
N THR A 37 -15.67 4.72 0.01
CA THR A 37 -14.72 3.89 -0.76
C THR A 37 -15.28 3.66 -2.16
N VAL A 38 -14.59 4.18 -3.18
CA VAL A 38 -15.00 4.00 -4.59
C VAL A 38 -14.82 2.56 -5.06
N PHE A 39 -15.72 2.11 -5.93
CA PHE A 39 -15.53 0.90 -6.73
C PHE A 39 -14.85 1.29 -8.05
N MET A 40 -13.69 0.71 -8.35
CA MET A 40 -12.83 1.11 -9.46
C MET A 40 -12.89 0.11 -10.63
N PRO A 41 -12.61 0.52 -11.88
CA PRO A 41 -12.60 -0.40 -13.03
C PRO A 41 -11.70 -1.63 -12.83
N GLU A 42 -10.53 -1.45 -12.21
CA GLU A 42 -9.59 -2.53 -11.92
C GLU A 42 -10.17 -3.62 -10.99
N MET A 43 -11.23 -3.30 -10.24
CA MET A 43 -11.89 -4.26 -9.36
C MET A 43 -12.83 -5.22 -10.13
N MET A 44 -13.28 -4.82 -11.32
CA MET A 44 -14.24 -5.58 -12.12
C MET A 44 -13.70 -6.93 -12.57
N ALA A 45 -12.39 -7.00 -12.86
CA ALA A 45 -11.74 -8.24 -13.27
C ALA A 45 -11.92 -9.37 -12.25
N TYR A 46 -12.17 -9.04 -10.98
CA TYR A 46 -12.29 -9.99 -9.88
C TYR A 46 -13.74 -10.35 -9.52
N VAL A 47 -14.75 -9.75 -10.18
CA VAL A 47 -16.16 -10.00 -9.90
C VAL A 47 -16.53 -11.46 -10.15
N GLY A 48 -17.25 -12.08 -9.21
CA GLY A 48 -17.61 -13.50 -9.24
C GLY A 48 -16.47 -14.48 -8.94
N GLN A 49 -15.25 -13.99 -8.71
CA GLN A 49 -14.11 -14.83 -8.36
C GLN A 49 -13.97 -14.98 -6.83
N ARG A 50 -13.26 -16.04 -6.42
CA ARG A 50 -13.02 -16.36 -5.02
C ARG A 50 -11.60 -16.04 -4.61
N PHE A 51 -11.46 -15.50 -3.41
CA PHE A 51 -10.18 -15.15 -2.81
C PHE A 51 -10.17 -15.43 -1.32
N THR A 52 -8.98 -15.55 -0.77
CA THR A 52 -8.77 -15.60 0.68
C THR A 52 -8.57 -14.20 1.24
N VAL A 53 -9.26 -13.88 2.34
CA VAL A 53 -8.99 -12.67 3.12
C VAL A 53 -7.59 -12.77 3.72
N SER A 54 -6.67 -11.88 3.36
CA SER A 54 -5.32 -11.87 3.95
C SER A 54 -5.24 -11.05 5.23
N ARG A 55 -5.95 -9.92 5.29
CA ARG A 55 -5.90 -8.96 6.39
C ARG A 55 -7.23 -8.26 6.57
N ARG A 56 -7.60 -8.01 7.82
CA ARG A 56 -8.62 -7.01 8.16
C ARG A 56 -8.01 -5.63 8.16
N VAL A 57 -8.75 -4.63 7.66
CA VAL A 57 -8.31 -3.23 7.59
C VAL A 57 -9.13 -2.41 8.59
N ASP A 58 -8.83 -2.54 9.88
CA ASP A 58 -9.41 -1.66 10.91
C ASP A 58 -8.68 -0.33 11.01
N LYS A 59 -7.45 -0.27 10.50
CA LYS A 59 -6.55 0.87 10.60
C LYS A 59 -5.71 1.05 9.34
N VAL A 60 -5.54 2.28 8.89
CA VAL A 60 -4.68 2.66 7.76
C VAL A 60 -3.85 3.89 8.14
N CYS A 61 -2.65 4.02 7.58
CA CYS A 61 -1.86 5.24 7.71
C CYS A 61 -2.46 6.36 6.86
N ASN A 62 -2.41 7.59 7.39
CA ASN A 62 -2.72 8.77 6.61
C ASN A 62 -1.50 9.13 5.76
N MET A 63 -1.58 8.90 4.45
CA MET A 63 -0.53 9.29 3.50
C MET A 63 -0.78 10.70 2.91
N VAL A 64 -1.97 11.27 3.10
CA VAL A 64 -2.33 12.60 2.56
C VAL A 64 -1.69 13.71 3.40
N ASP A 65 -1.80 13.60 4.72
CA ASP A 65 -1.18 14.55 5.67
C ASP A 65 0.04 13.93 6.37
N GLU A 66 0.45 12.74 5.93
CA GLU A 66 1.53 11.92 6.52
C GLU A 66 1.41 11.67 8.03
N SER A 67 0.21 11.85 8.61
CA SER A 67 0.01 11.96 10.06
C SER A 67 -0.86 10.84 10.65
N GLY A 68 -0.26 10.05 11.55
CA GLY A 68 -0.98 9.11 12.41
C GLY A 68 -1.81 8.06 11.66
N SER A 69 -2.77 7.51 12.40
CA SER A 69 -3.61 6.40 11.95
C SER A 69 -5.06 6.83 11.77
N ARG A 70 -5.75 6.17 10.84
CA ARG A 70 -7.16 6.37 10.55
C ARG A 70 -7.91 5.05 10.60
N ARG A 71 -9.14 5.06 11.08
CA ARG A 71 -10.01 3.90 11.16
C ARG A 71 -10.80 3.75 9.88
N MET A 72 -10.71 2.59 9.25
CA MET A 72 -11.57 2.19 8.16
C MET A 72 -12.48 1.05 8.65
N ARG A 73 -13.77 1.10 8.33
CA ARG A 73 -14.76 0.14 8.85
C ARG A 73 -15.19 -0.82 7.76
N GLY A 74 -15.43 -2.07 8.13
CA GLY A 74 -15.98 -3.07 7.19
C GLY A 74 -15.10 -3.22 5.96
N THR A 75 -13.78 -3.21 6.14
CA THR A 75 -12.83 -3.31 5.03
C THR A 75 -11.84 -4.42 5.31
N VAL A 76 -11.54 -5.18 4.26
CA VAL A 76 -10.52 -6.22 4.25
C VAL A 76 -9.60 -6.05 3.05
N TYR A 77 -8.43 -6.65 3.13
CA TYR A 77 -7.64 -7.01 1.97
C TYR A 77 -7.84 -8.49 1.68
N LEU A 78 -8.09 -8.80 0.41
CA LEU A 78 -8.06 -10.16 -0.12
C LEU A 78 -6.59 -10.61 -0.25
N GLU A 79 -6.26 -11.51 -1.17
CA GLU A 79 -4.88 -11.86 -1.51
C GLU A 79 -4.06 -10.62 -1.95
N ASP A 80 -2.92 -10.76 -2.63
CA ASP A 80 -2.17 -9.58 -3.09
C ASP A 80 -2.81 -8.88 -4.30
N LEU A 81 -4.13 -8.71 -4.29
CA LEU A 81 -4.90 -8.00 -5.31
C LEU A 81 -4.58 -6.51 -5.25
N ARG A 82 -4.05 -6.01 -6.37
CA ARG A 82 -3.56 -4.64 -6.51
C ARG A 82 -4.16 -3.99 -7.74
N CYS A 83 -4.36 -2.68 -7.65
CA CYS A 83 -4.75 -1.85 -8.77
C CYS A 83 -3.61 -1.80 -9.78
N ASP A 84 -3.91 -2.10 -11.05
CA ASP A 84 -2.95 -2.01 -12.17
C ASP A 84 -2.86 -0.59 -12.77
N GLY A 85 -3.78 0.29 -12.38
CA GLY A 85 -3.85 1.69 -12.78
C GLY A 85 -4.30 1.92 -14.22
N SER A 86 -4.77 0.90 -14.93
CA SER A 86 -5.26 1.01 -16.31
C SER A 86 -6.42 2.01 -16.44
N GLY A 87 -7.33 2.05 -15.44
CA GLY A 87 -8.42 3.02 -15.34
C GLY A 87 -7.99 4.39 -14.81
N HIS A 88 -6.72 4.55 -14.44
CA HIS A 88 -6.19 5.74 -13.76
C HIS A 88 -4.99 6.36 -14.50
N GLY A 89 -5.02 6.38 -15.84
CA GLY A 89 -3.99 7.00 -16.66
C GLY A 89 -2.65 6.27 -16.66
N GLY A 90 -2.66 4.99 -16.29
CA GLY A 90 -1.48 4.15 -16.13
C GLY A 90 -0.72 4.43 -14.84
N CYS A 91 -1.43 4.71 -13.73
CA CYS A 91 -0.81 4.88 -12.41
C CYS A 91 -0.06 3.60 -11.99
N GLN A 92 1.21 3.71 -11.61
CA GLN A 92 2.07 2.54 -11.34
C GLN A 92 2.29 2.28 -9.84
N ALA A 93 1.48 2.86 -8.96
CA ALA A 93 1.65 2.72 -7.51
C ALA A 93 1.40 1.30 -7.00
N GLY A 94 0.59 0.49 -7.71
CA GLY A 94 0.31 -0.89 -7.32
C GLY A 94 -0.37 -1.00 -5.95
N CYS A 95 -1.26 -0.07 -5.62
CA CYS A 95 -1.95 -0.04 -4.33
C CYS A 95 -2.80 -1.30 -4.14
N ARG A 96 -2.77 -1.88 -2.95
CA ARG A 96 -3.74 -2.93 -2.57
C ARG A 96 -5.14 -2.35 -2.55
N ILE A 97 -6.08 -3.13 -3.04
CA ILE A 97 -7.48 -2.72 -3.16
C ILE A 97 -8.19 -2.87 -1.81
N TYR A 98 -8.82 -1.81 -1.33
CA TYR A 98 -9.73 -1.90 -0.18
C TYR A 98 -11.02 -2.59 -0.62
N TRP A 99 -11.33 -3.73 -0.02
CA TRP A 99 -12.57 -4.45 -0.27
C TRP A 99 -13.53 -4.24 0.88
N LYS A 100 -14.68 -3.63 0.60
CA LYS A 100 -15.77 -3.52 1.57
C LYS A 100 -16.39 -4.90 1.79
N GLU A 101 -16.67 -5.26 3.05
CA GLU A 101 -17.25 -6.56 3.39
C GLU A 101 -18.61 -6.77 2.69
N GLU A 102 -19.33 -5.70 2.36
CA GLU A 102 -20.59 -5.69 1.64
C GLU A 102 -20.46 -5.96 0.13
N TRP A 103 -19.24 -5.94 -0.43
CA TRP A 103 -18.96 -6.38 -1.80
C TRP A 103 -18.56 -7.85 -1.87
N LEU A 104 -18.55 -8.54 -0.74
CA LEU A 104 -18.03 -9.89 -0.58
C LEU A 104 -19.10 -10.79 0.05
N THR A 105 -19.14 -12.04 -0.40
CA THR A 105 -19.96 -13.10 0.19
C THR A 105 -19.05 -14.18 0.72
N LYS A 106 -19.17 -14.53 2.01
CA LYS A 106 -18.42 -15.65 2.59
C LYS A 106 -18.88 -16.97 1.97
N VAL A 107 -17.94 -17.75 1.43
CA VAL A 107 -18.24 -19.05 0.81
C VAL A 107 -18.82 -19.99 1.88
N GLY A 108 -19.92 -20.67 1.56
CA GLY A 108 -20.72 -21.46 2.49
C GLY A 108 -21.95 -20.73 3.04
N HIS A 109 -22.06 -19.42 2.80
CA HIS A 109 -23.31 -18.68 2.97
C HIS A 109 -24.03 -18.65 1.61
N ASN A 110 -25.21 -19.28 1.50
CA ASN A 110 -25.98 -19.28 0.26
C ASN A 110 -26.45 -17.85 -0.05
N SER A 111 -25.85 -17.24 -1.07
CA SER A 111 -26.48 -16.13 -1.81
C SER A 111 -27.14 -16.74 -3.03
N ALA A 112 -28.46 -16.60 -3.12
CA ALA A 112 -29.17 -16.92 -4.35
C ALA A 112 -28.76 -15.89 -5.41
N ASP A 113 -28.20 -16.34 -6.53
CA ASP A 113 -28.00 -15.49 -7.70
C ASP A 113 -29.36 -14.94 -8.14
N PRO A 114 -29.60 -13.61 -8.12
CA PRO A 114 -30.71 -13.07 -8.85
C PRO A 114 -30.42 -13.33 -10.33
N VAL A 115 -31.28 -14.13 -10.96
CA VAL A 115 -31.29 -14.36 -12.42
C VAL A 115 -31.85 -13.09 -13.09
N GLY A 116 -31.16 -11.97 -12.90
CA GLY A 116 -31.35 -10.74 -13.67
C GLY A 116 -30.50 -10.78 -14.94
N ASP A 117 -30.69 -9.80 -15.81
CA ASP A 117 -29.85 -9.61 -16.98
C ASP A 117 -28.41 -9.26 -16.56
N ARG A 118 -27.56 -10.30 -16.45
CA ARG A 118 -26.14 -10.19 -16.07
C ARG A 118 -25.38 -9.24 -16.98
N MET A 119 -25.76 -9.14 -18.25
CA MET A 119 -25.08 -8.24 -19.20
C MET A 119 -25.41 -6.78 -18.89
N ALA A 120 -26.68 -6.45 -18.69
CA ALA A 120 -27.09 -5.10 -18.31
C ALA A 120 -26.46 -4.66 -16.98
N ALA A 121 -26.44 -5.55 -15.98
CA ALA A 121 -25.83 -5.26 -14.69
C ALA A 121 -24.30 -5.05 -14.79
N SER A 122 -23.62 -5.83 -15.64
CA SER A 122 -22.19 -5.67 -15.89
C SER A 122 -21.88 -4.35 -16.58
N ALA A 123 -22.66 -3.97 -17.59
CA ALA A 123 -22.49 -2.70 -18.31
C ALA A 123 -22.75 -1.49 -17.38
N GLU A 124 -23.74 -1.58 -16.50
CA GLU A 124 -24.00 -0.55 -15.50
C GLU A 124 -22.85 -0.43 -14.50
N LEU A 125 -22.33 -1.56 -13.99
CA LEU A 125 -21.16 -1.54 -13.11
C LEU A 125 -19.95 -0.89 -13.81
N GLU A 126 -19.71 -1.22 -15.08
CA GLU A 126 -18.63 -0.62 -15.87
C GLU A 126 -18.78 0.91 -15.95
N ARG A 127 -19.99 1.38 -16.26
CA ARG A 127 -20.30 2.80 -16.35
C ARG A 127 -20.07 3.53 -15.02
N VAL A 128 -20.55 2.96 -13.92
CA VAL A 128 -20.41 3.52 -12.57
C VAL A 128 -18.95 3.51 -12.13
N ALA A 129 -18.23 2.41 -12.32
CA ALA A 129 -16.81 2.29 -12.01
C ALA A 129 -15.96 3.27 -12.85
N GLY A 130 -16.28 3.42 -14.14
CA GLY A 130 -15.62 4.38 -15.02
C GLY A 130 -15.81 5.84 -14.56
N ALA A 131 -17.02 6.20 -14.14
CA ALA A 131 -17.31 7.51 -13.56
C ALA A 131 -16.53 7.77 -12.26
N ALA A 132 -16.27 6.73 -11.46
CA ALA A 132 -15.55 6.83 -10.20
C ALA A 132 -14.07 7.25 -10.34
N THR A 133 -13.49 7.10 -11.54
CA THR A 133 -12.07 7.42 -11.83
C THR A 133 -11.76 8.92 -11.82
N ARG A 134 -12.80 9.77 -11.80
CA ARG A 134 -12.69 11.23 -11.86
C ARG A 134 -13.49 11.90 -10.73
N PRO A 135 -12.99 13.01 -10.17
CA PRO A 135 -13.82 13.90 -9.36
C PRO A 135 -14.83 14.66 -10.25
N ALA A 136 -15.85 15.26 -9.63
CA ALA A 136 -16.88 16.05 -10.34
C ALA A 136 -16.28 17.18 -11.21
N ASN A 137 -15.19 17.78 -10.75
CA ASN A 137 -14.37 18.72 -11.53
C ASN A 137 -13.07 18.02 -11.95
N PRO A 138 -13.01 17.41 -13.15
CA PRO A 138 -11.90 16.54 -13.55
C PRO A 138 -10.62 17.27 -13.96
N VAL A 139 -10.62 18.60 -13.88
CA VAL A 139 -9.51 19.46 -14.26
C VAL A 139 -9.33 20.52 -13.18
N ASP A 140 -8.09 20.77 -12.78
CA ASP A 140 -7.77 21.82 -11.83
C ASP A 140 -7.63 23.21 -12.49
N GLN A 141 -7.35 24.23 -11.68
CA GLN A 141 -7.16 25.61 -12.12
C GLN A 141 -6.02 25.79 -13.14
N SER A 142 -5.07 24.86 -13.20
CA SER A 142 -3.93 24.88 -14.15
C SER A 142 -4.20 24.10 -15.44
N GLY A 143 -5.38 23.50 -15.60
CA GLY A 143 -5.71 22.68 -16.76
C GLY A 143 -5.22 21.23 -16.65
N ALA A 144 -4.67 20.80 -15.52
CA ALA A 144 -4.19 19.43 -15.35
C ALA A 144 -5.35 18.49 -14.97
N GLN A 145 -5.34 17.30 -15.55
CA GLN A 145 -6.34 16.27 -15.28
C GLN A 145 -6.19 15.72 -13.85
N LEU A 146 -7.32 15.58 -13.17
CA LEU A 146 -7.41 15.01 -11.83
C LEU A 146 -8.00 13.60 -11.89
N TRP A 147 -7.41 12.71 -11.11
CA TRP A 147 -7.82 11.32 -10.94
C TRP A 147 -8.37 11.12 -9.54
N ARG A 148 -9.36 10.25 -9.44
CA ARG A 148 -9.97 9.80 -8.20
C ARG A 148 -9.83 8.30 -8.12
N CYS A 149 -9.35 7.79 -6.99
CA CYS A 149 -9.24 6.37 -6.70
C CYS A 149 -9.47 6.13 -5.20
N GLN A 150 -9.38 4.88 -4.76
CA GLN A 150 -9.52 4.54 -3.34
C GLN A 150 -8.47 5.22 -2.43
N ALA A 151 -7.26 5.47 -2.94
CA ALA A 151 -6.21 6.13 -2.17
C ALA A 151 -6.50 7.64 -2.01
N THR A 152 -6.95 8.31 -3.07
CA THR A 152 -7.31 9.75 -2.99
C THR A 152 -8.52 9.99 -2.09
N ASP A 153 -9.45 9.04 -2.03
CA ASP A 153 -10.63 9.11 -1.17
C ASP A 153 -10.42 8.48 0.21
N ALA A 154 -9.20 8.05 0.55
CA ALA A 154 -8.92 7.38 1.82
C ALA A 154 -9.32 8.21 3.04
N LEU A 155 -9.20 9.54 2.98
CA LEU A 155 -9.67 10.44 4.04
C LEU A 155 -11.19 10.46 4.20
N LYS A 156 -11.95 10.38 3.10
CA LYS A 156 -13.41 10.31 3.12
C LYS A 156 -13.90 8.95 3.62
N ALA A 157 -13.16 7.90 3.27
CA ALA A 157 -13.47 6.52 3.66
C ALA A 157 -13.06 6.15 5.10
N SER A 158 -12.44 7.07 5.86
CA SER A 158 -11.89 6.76 7.17
C SER A 158 -11.95 7.91 8.18
N GLU A 159 -11.91 7.59 9.47
CA GLU A 159 -11.98 8.53 10.58
C GLU A 159 -10.61 8.67 11.27
N PRO A 160 -10.14 9.86 11.68
CA PRO A 160 -8.90 9.99 12.43
C PRO A 160 -8.93 9.19 13.76
N VAL A 161 -7.82 8.52 14.09
CA VAL A 161 -7.67 7.79 15.35
C VAL A 161 -6.57 8.42 16.20
N LYS A 162 -6.91 8.76 17.44
CA LYS A 162 -5.93 9.26 18.42
C LYS A 162 -4.99 8.12 18.81
N ARG A 163 -3.69 8.38 18.94
CA ARG A 163 -2.70 7.38 19.38
C ARG A 163 -3.05 6.73 20.75
N ARG A 164 -3.71 7.50 21.62
CA ARG A 164 -4.14 7.07 22.96
C ARG A 164 -5.47 6.31 22.98
N ASP A 165 -6.16 6.14 21.85
CA ASP A 165 -7.40 5.33 21.80
C ASP A 165 -7.05 3.85 22.03
N ILE A 166 -7.23 3.37 23.26
CA ILE A 166 -6.96 1.98 23.66
C ILE A 166 -7.78 1.00 22.83
N GLY A 167 -8.99 1.39 22.43
CA GLY A 167 -9.88 0.57 21.62
C GLY A 167 -9.24 0.18 20.28
N GLN A 168 -8.30 0.97 19.74
CA GLN A 168 -7.61 0.61 18.50
C GLN A 168 -6.73 -0.63 18.68
N TYR A 169 -6.03 -0.74 19.80
CA TYR A 169 -5.13 -1.85 20.08
C TYR A 169 -5.92 -3.12 20.38
N TRP A 170 -7.04 -2.98 21.08
CA TRP A 170 -7.97 -4.09 21.29
C TRP A 170 -8.54 -4.64 19.97
N ARG A 171 -8.91 -3.76 19.03
CA ARG A 171 -9.36 -4.18 17.69
C ARG A 171 -8.25 -4.91 16.93
N GLU A 172 -7.02 -4.39 16.94
CA GLU A 172 -5.88 -5.07 16.29
C GLU A 172 -5.52 -6.42 16.91
N LEU A 173 -5.69 -6.57 18.24
CA LEU A 173 -5.47 -7.85 18.92
C LEU A 173 -6.57 -8.88 18.56
N THR A 174 -7.80 -8.43 18.39
CA THR A 174 -8.98 -9.31 18.25
C THR A 174 -9.40 -9.54 16.80
N ASN A 175 -8.86 -8.81 15.83
CA ASN A 175 -9.23 -8.96 14.41
C ASN A 175 -8.61 -10.16 13.69
N GLY A 176 -7.62 -10.81 14.30
CA GLY A 176 -6.96 -11.99 13.74
C GLY A 176 -5.80 -11.69 12.78
N ASN A 177 -5.40 -10.42 12.61
CA ASN A 177 -4.22 -10.09 11.81
C ASN A 177 -2.92 -10.60 12.44
N PHE A 178 -2.84 -10.56 13.76
CA PHE A 178 -1.64 -10.94 14.51
C PHE A 178 -1.99 -11.99 15.55
N ASN A 179 -1.07 -12.93 15.77
CA ASN A 179 -1.14 -13.76 16.97
C ASN A 179 -0.87 -12.87 18.21
N PRO A 180 -1.39 -13.22 19.41
CA PRO A 180 -1.21 -12.41 20.62
C PRO A 180 0.24 -12.14 21.03
N ILE A 181 1.13 -13.12 20.90
CA ILE A 181 2.58 -13.00 21.18
C ILE A 181 3.23 -12.01 20.21
N ARG A 182 2.96 -12.15 18.90
CA ARG A 182 3.45 -11.22 17.88
C ARG A 182 2.91 -9.81 18.11
N PHE A 183 1.63 -9.69 18.45
CA PHE A 183 1.01 -8.43 18.80
C PHE A 183 1.71 -7.76 19.99
N ALA A 184 1.97 -8.49 21.08
CA ALA A 184 2.68 -7.98 22.24
C ALA A 184 4.09 -7.50 21.88
N ALA A 185 4.84 -8.29 21.11
CA ALA A 185 6.18 -7.92 20.65
C ALA A 185 6.16 -6.63 19.80
N LEU A 186 5.17 -6.48 18.92
CA LEU A 186 4.97 -5.28 18.11
C LEU A 186 4.60 -4.06 18.95
N LEU A 187 3.76 -4.24 19.96
CA LEU A 187 3.37 -3.17 20.87
C LEU A 187 4.55 -2.67 21.70
N VAL A 188 5.37 -3.59 22.25
CA VAL A 188 6.61 -3.22 22.97
C VAL A 188 7.56 -2.46 22.05
N ARG A 189 7.77 -2.94 20.82
CA ARG A 189 8.59 -2.23 19.82
C ARG A 189 8.02 -0.84 19.52
N ALA A 190 6.72 -0.73 19.30
CA ALA A 190 6.05 0.54 19.01
C ALA A 190 6.28 1.56 20.13
N LEU A 191 6.08 1.15 21.38
CA LEU A 191 6.30 2.00 22.56
C LEU A 191 7.77 2.42 22.69
N MET A 192 8.71 1.47 22.56
CA MET A 192 10.13 1.77 22.60
C MET A 192 10.53 2.76 21.50
N MET A 193 10.07 2.56 20.27
CA MET A 193 10.38 3.43 19.14
C MET A 193 9.78 4.83 19.31
N ASP A 194 8.56 4.95 19.85
CA ASP A 194 7.95 6.26 20.13
C ASP A 194 8.74 7.01 21.22
N ILE A 195 9.16 6.31 22.28
CA ILE A 195 9.99 6.89 23.34
C ILE A 195 11.33 7.36 22.77
N LEU A 196 12.07 6.49 22.08
CA LEU A 196 13.36 6.82 21.48
C LEU A 196 13.25 7.99 20.50
N HIS A 197 12.15 8.07 19.74
CA HIS A 197 11.89 9.19 18.84
C HIS A 197 11.61 10.47 19.60
N HIS A 198 10.78 10.40 20.64
CA HIS A 198 10.40 11.56 21.46
C HIS A 198 11.58 12.17 22.21
N VAL A 199 12.51 11.34 22.71
CA VAL A 199 13.75 11.82 23.35
C VAL A 199 14.87 12.18 22.36
N GLY A 200 14.61 12.10 21.05
CA GLY A 200 15.54 12.51 20.00
C GLY A 200 16.67 11.52 19.68
N LEU A 201 16.66 10.31 20.26
CA LEU A 201 17.66 9.26 20.00
C LEU A 201 17.50 8.63 18.61
N ILE A 202 16.28 8.64 18.06
CA ILE A 202 16.04 8.21 16.68
C ILE A 202 15.20 9.22 15.90
N ARG A 203 15.47 9.29 14.61
CA ARG A 203 14.73 10.15 13.67
C ARG A 203 13.67 9.36 12.92
N THR A 204 12.71 10.10 12.34
CA THR A 204 11.66 9.54 11.49
C THR A 204 12.26 8.81 10.30
N LEU A 205 13.08 9.51 9.51
CA LEU A 205 13.90 8.91 8.48
C LEU A 205 15.21 8.42 9.14
N PRO A 206 15.55 7.12 8.99
CA PRO A 206 16.64 6.50 9.73
C PRO A 206 18.02 6.92 9.24
N LEU A 207 18.14 7.35 7.99
CA LEU A 207 19.40 7.67 7.33
C LEU A 207 19.39 9.12 6.86
N GLN A 208 20.54 9.79 6.95
CA GLN A 208 20.79 11.11 6.41
C GLN A 208 22.15 11.11 5.73
N GLY A 209 22.31 11.93 4.70
CA GLY A 209 23.55 12.04 3.98
C GLY A 209 24.19 13.43 4.05
N PRO A 210 25.43 13.56 3.50
CA PRO A 210 26.31 14.72 3.68
C PRO A 210 25.89 15.99 2.92
N SER A 211 24.70 16.01 2.29
CA SER A 211 24.11 17.20 1.64
C SER A 211 24.98 17.84 0.56
N LYS A 212 24.97 17.26 -0.65
CA LYS A 212 25.10 17.98 -1.93
C LYS A 212 24.41 17.13 -3.01
N SER A 213 23.32 17.67 -3.54
CA SER A 213 22.52 17.24 -4.70
C SER A 213 22.84 15.85 -5.26
N GLY A 214 21.96 14.90 -4.99
CA GLY A 214 21.82 13.57 -5.60
C GLY A 214 23.08 13.03 -6.25
N SER A 215 23.75 12.08 -5.59
CA SER A 215 24.88 11.39 -6.22
C SER A 215 24.48 11.03 -7.65
N LYS A 216 25.18 11.61 -8.64
CA LYS A 216 25.14 11.21 -10.04
C LYS A 216 25.67 9.78 -10.14
N ARG A 217 24.99 8.84 -9.50
CA ARG A 217 25.25 7.42 -9.62
C ARG A 217 24.60 7.01 -10.93
N GLU A 218 25.41 6.34 -11.73
CA GLU A 218 25.07 5.81 -13.04
C GLU A 218 23.71 5.12 -12.99
N MET A 219 22.83 5.51 -13.91
CA MET A 219 21.56 4.81 -14.09
C MET A 219 21.89 3.40 -14.56
N LEU A 220 21.50 2.42 -13.78
CA LEU A 220 21.69 1.02 -14.10
C LEU A 220 20.78 0.61 -15.27
N GLY A 221 19.64 1.31 -15.46
CA GLY A 221 18.68 1.00 -16.52
C GLY A 221 18.01 -0.36 -16.30
N LEU A 222 17.65 -0.66 -15.05
CA LEU A 222 17.18 -1.97 -14.61
C LEU A 222 15.86 -2.35 -15.29
N GLN A 223 15.79 -3.57 -15.82
CA GLN A 223 14.59 -4.11 -16.41
C GLN A 223 13.83 -5.04 -15.45
N PRO A 224 12.50 -5.18 -15.60
CA PRO A 224 11.72 -6.19 -14.90
C PRO A 224 12.36 -7.59 -15.02
N GLY A 225 12.47 -8.30 -13.89
CA GLY A 225 13.05 -9.65 -13.81
C GLY A 225 14.53 -9.69 -13.42
N GLU A 226 15.28 -8.60 -13.58
CA GLU A 226 16.70 -8.53 -13.17
C GLU A 226 16.86 -8.75 -11.66
N LEU A 227 17.94 -9.45 -11.27
CA LEU A 227 18.30 -9.66 -9.87
C LEU A 227 19.18 -8.53 -9.37
N VAL A 228 18.75 -7.90 -8.27
CA VAL A 228 19.41 -6.76 -7.67
C VAL A 228 19.60 -6.95 -6.19
N ARG A 229 20.74 -6.51 -5.67
CA ARG A 229 20.99 -6.41 -4.23
C ARG A 229 20.72 -4.99 -3.76
N VAL A 230 19.98 -4.86 -2.67
CA VAL A 230 19.82 -3.57 -2.00
C VAL A 230 21.13 -3.24 -1.29
N ARG A 231 21.66 -2.05 -1.51
CA ARG A 231 22.89 -1.57 -0.88
C ARG A 231 22.80 -1.55 0.64
N SER A 232 23.95 -1.49 1.29
CA SER A 232 24.04 -1.32 2.74
C SER A 232 23.47 0.03 3.18
N PRO A 233 23.04 0.18 4.45
CA PRO A 233 22.56 1.46 4.97
C PRO A 233 23.59 2.59 4.82
N GLN A 234 24.89 2.32 4.95
CA GLN A 234 25.96 3.29 4.82
C GLN A 234 26.09 3.80 3.37
N GLU A 235 26.07 2.89 2.40
CA GLU A 235 26.15 3.25 0.98
C GLU A 235 24.91 3.99 0.48
N ILE A 236 23.74 3.69 1.04
CA ILE A 236 22.49 4.40 0.77
C ILE A 236 22.55 5.79 1.40
N ALA A 237 22.94 5.90 2.67
CA ALA A 237 23.06 7.18 3.38
C ALA A 237 23.98 8.16 2.62
N ALA A 238 25.05 7.67 1.99
CA ALA A 238 25.93 8.48 1.15
C ALA A 238 25.24 9.12 -0.08
N THR A 239 24.06 8.63 -0.49
CA THR A 239 23.26 9.19 -1.60
C THR A 239 22.17 10.16 -1.18
N LEU A 240 21.90 10.26 0.12
CA LEU A 240 20.79 11.04 0.65
C LEU A 240 21.22 12.49 0.93
N ASP A 241 20.25 13.39 0.96
CA ASP A 241 20.43 14.73 1.50
C ASP A 241 20.31 14.75 3.04
N HIS A 242 20.39 15.94 3.63
CA HIS A 242 20.24 16.13 5.07
C HIS A 242 18.84 15.80 5.59
N ARG A 243 17.82 15.73 4.72
CA ARG A 243 16.46 15.30 5.06
C ARG A 243 16.32 13.78 5.02
N GLY A 244 17.24 13.05 4.38
CA GLY A 244 17.14 11.61 4.17
C GLY A 244 16.47 11.25 2.84
N GLU A 245 16.53 12.15 1.86
CA GLU A 245 15.90 11.97 0.55
C GLU A 245 16.92 11.90 -0.59
N SER A 246 16.57 11.21 -1.67
CA SER A 246 17.29 11.20 -2.94
C SER A 246 16.33 11.58 -4.08
N SER A 247 16.57 12.74 -4.70
CA SER A 247 15.70 13.30 -5.76
C SER A 247 14.22 13.36 -5.34
N GLY A 248 13.95 13.80 -4.10
CA GLY A 248 12.60 13.90 -3.54
C GLY A 248 11.97 12.58 -3.10
N LEU A 249 12.71 11.45 -3.10
CA LEU A 249 12.24 10.18 -2.54
C LEU A 249 12.95 9.91 -1.22
N SER A 250 12.18 9.78 -0.14
CA SER A 250 12.67 9.49 1.20
C SER A 250 13.03 8.01 1.36
N PHE A 251 14.09 7.74 2.12
CA PHE A 251 14.40 6.39 2.56
C PHE A 251 13.70 6.09 3.88
N ASP A 252 12.60 5.34 3.86
CA ASP A 252 11.80 5.05 5.06
C ASP A 252 12.41 3.95 5.94
N ARG A 253 12.09 3.96 7.24
CA ARG A 253 12.55 2.95 8.20
C ARG A 253 12.09 1.52 7.87
N GLU A 254 10.95 1.39 7.19
CA GLU A 254 10.44 0.12 6.66
C GLU A 254 11.35 -0.49 5.58
N MET A 255 12.26 0.30 4.99
CA MET A 255 13.18 -0.15 3.95
C MET A 255 14.46 -0.82 4.50
N LEU A 256 14.86 -0.48 5.73
CA LEU A 256 16.08 -1.02 6.37
C LEU A 256 16.20 -2.56 6.40
N PRO A 257 15.14 -3.35 6.66
CA PRO A 257 15.25 -4.81 6.74
C PRO A 257 15.56 -5.49 5.40
N TYR A 258 15.50 -4.73 4.30
CA TYR A 258 15.78 -5.21 2.96
C TYR A 258 17.22 -4.90 2.52
N CYS A 259 17.95 -4.02 3.22
CA CYS A 259 19.35 -3.74 2.95
C CYS A 259 20.21 -5.01 2.99
N GLY A 260 21.13 -5.13 2.03
CA GLY A 260 22.03 -6.29 1.86
C GLY A 260 21.39 -7.54 1.25
N ARG A 261 20.07 -7.54 1.03
CA ARG A 261 19.34 -8.70 0.48
C ARG A 261 19.13 -8.55 -1.03
N THR A 262 18.98 -9.69 -1.70
CA THR A 262 18.73 -9.76 -3.14
C THR A 262 17.25 -9.95 -3.44
N PHE A 263 16.73 -9.20 -4.41
CA PHE A 263 15.36 -9.26 -4.90
C PHE A 263 15.33 -9.22 -6.41
N ARG A 264 14.18 -9.55 -7.01
CA ARG A 264 13.93 -9.31 -8.43
C ARG A 264 13.28 -7.95 -8.61
N VAL A 265 13.66 -7.26 -9.68
CA VAL A 265 12.98 -6.05 -10.14
C VAL A 265 11.57 -6.43 -10.59
N LYS A 266 10.54 -5.86 -9.96
CA LYS A 266 9.15 -6.07 -10.37
C LYS A 266 8.81 -5.20 -11.57
N THR A 267 9.02 -3.90 -11.44
CA THR A 267 8.76 -2.92 -12.51
C THR A 267 9.46 -1.59 -12.22
N ALA A 268 9.70 -0.81 -13.27
CA ALA A 268 10.01 0.61 -13.15
C ALA A 268 8.71 1.43 -12.96
N VAL A 269 8.82 2.54 -12.23
CA VAL A 269 7.74 3.48 -11.91
C VAL A 269 8.10 4.85 -12.49
N GLN A 270 7.25 5.36 -13.36
CA GLN A 270 7.43 6.65 -14.03
C GLN A 270 6.27 7.60 -13.75
N ARG A 271 5.13 7.09 -13.28
CA ARG A 271 3.96 7.91 -12.97
C ARG A 271 3.08 7.32 -11.89
N ILE A 272 2.54 8.18 -11.03
CA ILE A 272 1.58 7.81 -10.00
C ILE A 272 0.55 8.93 -9.82
N VAL A 273 -0.63 8.60 -9.32
CA VAL A 273 -1.59 9.60 -8.84
C VAL A 273 -1.18 10.05 -7.44
N ASP A 274 -1.03 11.35 -7.25
CA ASP A 274 -0.82 11.96 -5.94
C ASP A 274 -2.07 11.78 -5.06
N GLU A 275 -1.94 11.12 -3.91
CA GLU A 275 -3.09 10.81 -3.05
C GLU A 275 -3.80 12.07 -2.55
N ARG A 276 -3.08 13.19 -2.36
CA ARG A 276 -3.63 14.43 -1.82
C ARG A 276 -4.41 15.23 -2.87
N THR A 277 -3.83 15.39 -4.06
CA THR A 277 -4.36 16.29 -5.08
C THR A 277 -5.09 15.59 -6.20
N GLY A 278 -4.90 14.27 -6.37
CA GLY A 278 -5.39 13.53 -7.52
C GLY A 278 -4.63 13.81 -8.82
N ARG A 279 -3.58 14.64 -8.79
CA ARG A 279 -2.75 14.93 -9.97
C ARG A 279 -1.87 13.75 -10.33
N MET A 280 -1.62 13.56 -11.62
CA MET A 280 -0.61 12.60 -12.07
C MET A 280 0.80 13.19 -11.84
N LEU A 281 1.57 12.60 -10.95
CA LEU A 281 2.99 12.88 -10.75
C LEU A 281 3.81 12.10 -11.78
N LYS A 282 4.80 12.78 -12.37
CA LYS A 282 5.84 12.13 -13.19
C LYS A 282 7.06 11.92 -12.32
N ILE A 283 7.50 10.67 -12.22
CA ILE A 283 8.68 10.26 -11.45
C ILE A 283 9.85 10.10 -12.43
N PRO A 284 11.08 10.53 -12.07
CA PRO A 284 12.26 10.26 -12.88
C PRO A 284 12.44 8.76 -13.19
N LYS A 285 13.11 8.45 -14.31
CA LYS A 285 13.31 7.08 -14.82
C LYS A 285 14.36 6.27 -14.03
N ASP A 286 14.39 6.42 -12.72
CA ASP A 286 15.31 5.75 -11.79
C ASP A 286 14.58 5.09 -10.60
N CYS A 287 13.26 5.01 -10.66
CA CYS A 287 12.40 4.55 -9.59
C CYS A 287 11.88 3.14 -9.86
N ILE A 288 12.09 2.23 -8.92
CA ILE A 288 11.87 0.78 -9.08
C ILE A 288 10.98 0.25 -7.94
N ILE A 289 10.13 -0.73 -8.26
CA ILE A 289 9.49 -1.61 -7.28
C ILE A 289 10.19 -2.97 -7.31
N LEU A 290 10.51 -3.50 -6.13
CA LEU A 290 11.09 -4.84 -5.98
C LEU A 290 10.00 -5.87 -5.66
N ASP A 291 10.15 -7.08 -6.20
CA ASP A 291 9.17 -8.14 -6.02
C ASP A 291 9.23 -8.73 -4.60
N GLY A 292 8.06 -9.02 -4.02
CA GLY A 292 7.94 -9.51 -2.65
C GLY A 292 8.32 -8.50 -1.54
N VAL A 293 8.58 -7.24 -1.89
CA VAL A 293 8.96 -6.19 -0.94
C VAL A 293 7.79 -5.25 -0.70
N ALA A 294 7.30 -5.18 0.53
CA ALA A 294 6.23 -4.26 0.91
C ALA A 294 6.47 -3.65 2.30
N CYS A 295 5.86 -2.50 2.57
CA CYS A 295 5.82 -1.91 3.90
C CYS A 295 5.12 -2.88 4.89
N SER A 296 5.78 -3.16 6.01
CA SER A 296 5.20 -4.06 7.02
C SER A 296 4.20 -3.35 7.94
N GLY A 297 4.33 -2.02 8.08
CA GLY A 297 3.57 -1.22 9.05
C GLY A 297 4.02 -1.42 10.50
N GLU A 298 5.15 -2.10 10.73
CA GLU A 298 5.65 -2.51 12.05
C GLU A 298 6.80 -1.63 12.57
N ARG A 299 7.34 -0.74 11.73
CA ARG A 299 8.55 0.06 11.99
C ARG A 299 8.33 1.56 11.86
N SER A 300 7.12 2.00 11.54
CA SER A 300 6.80 3.42 11.56
C SER A 300 7.07 4.00 12.95
N VAL A 301 7.68 5.16 13.00
CA VAL A 301 7.57 6.05 14.16
C VAL A 301 6.29 6.88 14.01
N ASN A 302 5.87 7.60 15.04
CA ASN A 302 4.74 8.53 14.94
C ASN A 302 3.33 7.92 14.82
N GLY A 303 3.10 6.76 15.43
CA GLY A 303 1.72 6.29 15.67
C GLY A 303 0.99 5.71 14.47
N ARG A 304 1.73 5.22 13.46
CA ARG A 304 1.18 4.53 12.27
C ARG A 304 1.33 3.00 12.36
N TRP A 305 1.55 2.47 13.57
CA TRP A 305 1.80 1.04 13.80
C TRP A 305 0.61 0.16 13.39
N PHE A 306 0.90 -1.08 13.02
CA PHE A 306 -0.09 -2.10 12.64
C PHE A 306 -0.88 -1.75 11.36
N CYS A 307 -0.38 -0.84 10.53
CA CYS A 307 -1.01 -0.54 9.25
C CYS A 307 -0.84 -1.71 8.27
N PRO A 308 -1.92 -2.35 7.77
CA PRO A 308 -1.82 -3.50 6.87
C PRO A 308 -1.76 -3.11 5.39
N ARG A 309 -1.58 -1.80 5.05
CA ARG A 309 -1.64 -1.30 3.66
C ARG A 309 -0.67 -2.03 2.71
N ALA A 310 0.47 -2.48 3.22
CA ALA A 310 1.50 -3.18 2.43
C ALA A 310 1.80 -2.46 1.10
N ILE A 311 2.00 -1.14 1.19
CA ILE A 311 2.40 -0.32 0.04
C ILE A 311 3.76 -0.76 -0.47
N TYR A 312 3.97 -0.65 -1.78
CA TYR A 312 5.29 -0.86 -2.36
C TYR A 312 6.21 0.30 -1.98
N PRO A 313 7.35 0.03 -1.33
CA PRO A 313 8.41 1.02 -1.25
C PRO A 313 8.99 1.23 -2.65
N PHE A 314 9.26 2.49 -2.97
CA PHE A 314 9.96 2.86 -4.17
C PHE A 314 11.45 2.91 -3.90
N TRP A 315 12.24 2.37 -4.82
CA TRP A 315 13.68 2.26 -4.71
C TRP A 315 14.33 3.10 -5.80
N ARG A 316 15.34 3.89 -5.46
CA ARG A 316 16.22 4.48 -6.48
C ARG A 316 17.16 3.39 -7.01
N GLU A 317 17.44 3.41 -8.31
CA GLU A 317 18.50 2.56 -8.88
C GLU A 317 19.85 2.78 -8.18
N SER A 318 20.12 4.00 -7.73
CA SER A 318 21.33 4.35 -6.95
C SER A 318 21.40 3.69 -5.56
N TRP A 319 20.34 3.01 -5.11
CA TRP A 319 20.31 2.21 -3.87
C TRP A 319 20.47 0.71 -4.14
N LEU A 320 20.64 0.33 -5.41
CA LEU A 320 20.70 -1.05 -5.87
C LEU A 320 22.06 -1.32 -6.55
N THR A 321 22.45 -2.59 -6.59
CA THR A 321 23.52 -3.12 -7.45
C THR A 321 22.99 -4.36 -8.16
N ARG A 322 23.54 -4.71 -9.33
CA ARG A 322 23.23 -6.02 -9.94
C ARG A 322 23.82 -7.11 -9.06
N ALA A 323 23.10 -8.22 -8.91
CA ALA A 323 23.58 -9.31 -8.07
C ALA A 323 24.88 -9.93 -8.60
N ASP A 324 25.08 -9.91 -9.91
CA ASP A 324 26.24 -10.50 -10.59
C ASP A 324 27.53 -9.71 -10.34
N ASP A 325 27.45 -8.41 -10.02
CA ASP A 325 28.61 -7.55 -9.73
C ASP A 325 29.28 -7.87 -8.37
N THR A 326 28.71 -8.78 -7.58
CA THR A 326 29.18 -9.12 -6.22
C THR A 326 29.75 -10.53 -6.09
N ALA A 327 30.03 -11.21 -7.20
CA ALA A 327 30.71 -12.50 -7.20
C ALA A 327 32.25 -12.40 -6.98
N ASP A 328 32.82 -11.18 -6.97
CA ASP A 328 34.24 -10.92 -6.70
C ASP A 328 34.44 -10.25 -5.32
N GLU A 329 34.14 -10.98 -4.23
CA GLU A 329 34.89 -10.77 -2.98
C GLU A 329 35.91 -11.91 -2.85
N PRO A 330 37.23 -11.62 -2.85
CA PRO A 330 38.24 -12.65 -2.70
C PRO A 330 38.14 -13.25 -1.32
N THR A 331 37.90 -14.56 -1.27
CA THR A 331 38.07 -15.35 -0.05
C THR A 331 39.52 -15.20 0.38
N GLU A 332 39.76 -14.51 1.50
CA GLU A 332 41.08 -14.44 2.13
C GLU A 332 41.60 -15.87 2.33
N GLN A 333 42.63 -16.20 1.56
CA GLN A 333 43.45 -17.38 1.76
C GLN A 333 44.10 -17.28 3.14
N SER A 334 43.62 -18.11 4.06
CA SER A 334 44.34 -18.45 5.29
C SER A 334 45.70 -19.05 4.90
N CYS A 335 46.73 -18.21 4.96
CA CYS A 335 48.12 -18.62 4.95
C CYS A 335 48.52 -18.89 6.40
N HIS A 336 48.60 -20.16 6.80
CA HIS A 336 49.31 -20.56 8.00
C HIS A 336 50.43 -21.53 7.63
N ARG A 337 51.65 -21.08 7.90
CA ARG A 337 52.88 -21.87 8.01
C ARG A 337 52.84 -22.79 9.22
#